data_AF-A0A7C3UCB2-F1
#
_entry.id   AF-A0A7C3UCB2-F1
#
_cell.length_a   1.000
_cell.length_b   1.000
_cell.length_c   1.000
_cell.angle_alpha   90.00
_cell.angle_beta   90.00
_cell.angle_gamma   90.00
#
_symmetry.space_group_name_H-M   'P 1'
#
loop_
_entity.id
_entity.type
_entity.pdbx_description
1 polymer ?
#
loop_
_entity_poly.entity_id
_entity_poly.type
_entity_poly.pdbx_seq_one_letter_code
_entity_poly.pdbx_strand_id
1 'polypeptide(L)'
;MRWRDHIRITREVCEYYGLQNAREIAEASILPDRDPDYYWIYGRRSFYQKRVPHHDEKAVEWAFKYLKMARKSWKAGQPFAEYLGRALHYLQDYSVDPTKKLWVFNYRSDEAHEARELDLQLQPVDHQAIKAGASQRCYPHEFKGAVHAAGRGRTAEEAMRISTYLTSLALKLIVNPDRPENLEEKYRKALAAHLVLVAIPWILILFGSFNLVWSAIGSYVIHKLDFRYSKWKTDYEWFY
;
A
#
# COMPACT_ATOMS: atom_id res chain seq x y z
N MET A 1 -7.34 8.93 -11.70
CA MET A 1 -8.60 8.48 -12.30
C MET A 1 -9.68 9.50 -11.95
N ARG A 2 -10.86 9.47 -12.60
CA ARG A 2 -11.96 10.35 -12.19
C ARG A 2 -12.73 9.74 -11.02
N TRP A 3 -13.41 10.58 -10.24
CA TRP A 3 -14.21 10.15 -9.08
C TRP A 3 -15.20 9.04 -9.40
N ARG A 4 -15.85 9.12 -10.56
CA ARG A 4 -16.79 8.09 -11.04
C ARG A 4 -16.12 6.72 -11.16
N ASP A 5 -14.88 6.67 -11.61
CA ASP A 5 -14.14 5.42 -11.81
C ASP A 5 -13.74 4.82 -10.46
N HIS A 6 -13.23 5.63 -9.54
CA HIS A 6 -12.95 5.21 -8.16
C HIS A 6 -14.16 4.59 -7.49
N ILE A 7 -15.31 5.28 -7.56
CA ILE A 7 -16.57 4.81 -6.97
C ILE A 7 -17.02 3.51 -7.64
N ARG A 8 -17.03 3.45 -8.97
CA ARG A 8 -17.52 2.30 -9.73
C ARG A 8 -16.69 1.05 -9.45
N ILE A 9 -15.36 1.12 -9.59
CA ILE A 9 -14.45 -0.02 -9.34
C ILE A 9 -14.59 -0.48 -7.89
N THR A 10 -14.55 0.45 -6.94
CA THR A 10 -14.65 0.14 -5.52
C THR A 10 -15.97 -0.55 -5.19
N ARG A 11 -17.09 -0.04 -5.71
CA ARG A 11 -18.42 -0.61 -5.45
C ARG A 11 -18.52 -2.04 -5.96
N GLU A 12 -18.16 -2.29 -7.22
CA GLU A 12 -18.27 -3.63 -7.82
C GLU A 12 -17.36 -4.64 -7.14
N VAL A 13 -16.16 -4.23 -6.75
CA VAL A 13 -15.26 -5.08 -5.96
C VAL A 13 -15.86 -5.36 -4.58
N CYS A 14 -16.37 -4.35 -3.87
CA CYS A 14 -17.00 -4.56 -2.56
C CYS A 14 -18.23 -5.48 -2.64
N GLU A 15 -19.05 -5.34 -3.68
CA GLU A 15 -20.20 -6.20 -3.96
C GLU A 15 -19.77 -7.65 -4.19
N TYR A 16 -18.69 -7.88 -4.94
CA TYR A 16 -18.13 -9.23 -5.13
C TYR A 16 -17.73 -9.90 -3.81
N TYR A 17 -17.18 -9.14 -2.85
CA TYR A 17 -16.84 -9.64 -1.52
C TYR A 17 -18.02 -9.63 -0.52
N GLY A 18 -19.22 -9.24 -0.94
CA GLY A 18 -20.42 -9.22 -0.11
C GLY A 18 -20.43 -8.16 1.00
N LEU A 19 -19.64 -7.09 0.86
CA LEU A 19 -19.57 -6.04 1.88
C LEU A 19 -20.82 -5.15 1.87
N GLN A 20 -21.52 -5.12 3.01
CA GLN A 20 -22.77 -4.36 3.18
C GLN A 20 -22.56 -2.84 3.12
N ASN A 21 -21.36 -2.35 3.44
CA ASN A 21 -20.99 -0.94 3.42
C ASN A 21 -20.25 -0.53 2.12
N ALA A 22 -20.46 -1.25 1.01
CA ALA A 22 -19.84 -0.97 -0.29
C ALA A 22 -19.98 0.51 -0.72
N ARG A 23 -21.14 1.12 -0.46
CA ARG A 23 -21.40 2.54 -0.76
C ARG A 23 -20.48 3.47 0.03
N GLU A 24 -20.37 3.26 1.34
CA GLU A 24 -19.53 4.08 2.23
C GLU A 24 -18.05 3.99 1.83
N ILE A 25 -17.58 2.78 1.51
CA ILE A 25 -16.20 2.56 1.06
C ILE A 25 -15.94 3.25 -0.28
N ALA A 26 -16.90 3.18 -1.21
CA ALA A 26 -16.81 3.83 -2.52
C ALA A 26 -16.80 5.36 -2.39
N GLU A 27 -17.64 5.94 -1.54
CA GLU A 27 -17.61 7.38 -1.23
C GLU A 27 -16.30 7.79 -0.56
N ALA A 28 -15.71 6.93 0.28
CA ALA A 28 -14.39 7.16 0.85
C ALA A 28 -13.24 7.14 -0.17
N SER A 29 -13.38 6.41 -1.29
CA SER A 29 -12.33 6.31 -2.31
C SER A 29 -12.10 7.59 -3.14
N ILE A 30 -12.91 8.62 -2.96
CA ILE A 30 -12.68 9.94 -3.57
C ILE A 30 -12.13 10.96 -2.57
N LEU A 31 -11.96 10.57 -1.30
CA LEU A 31 -11.48 11.47 -0.26
C LEU A 31 -10.08 12.03 -0.55
N PRO A 32 -9.08 11.28 -1.05
CA PRO A 32 -7.76 11.88 -1.29
C PRO A 32 -7.73 12.97 -2.38
N ASP A 33 -8.77 13.08 -3.20
CA ASP A 33 -8.95 14.21 -4.11
C ASP A 33 -9.65 15.41 -3.45
N ARG A 34 -10.64 15.15 -2.59
CA ARG A 34 -11.44 16.19 -1.91
C ARG A 34 -10.74 16.77 -0.67
N ASP A 35 -10.11 15.89 0.10
CA ASP A 35 -9.38 16.11 1.34
C ASP A 35 -8.03 15.37 1.26
N PRO A 36 -7.05 15.99 0.57
CA PRO A 36 -5.79 15.34 0.27
C PRO A 36 -4.99 14.99 1.51
N ASP A 37 -4.24 13.90 1.42
CA ASP A 37 -3.27 13.55 2.44
C ASP A 37 -1.97 14.33 2.27
N TYR A 38 -1.32 14.62 3.40
CA TYR A 38 -0.06 15.37 3.46
C TYR A 38 0.99 14.63 4.28
N TYR A 39 2.26 14.83 3.91
CA TYR A 39 3.39 14.40 4.71
C TYR A 39 4.41 15.52 4.89
N TRP A 40 5.10 15.51 6.02
CA TRP A 40 6.14 16.49 6.33
C TRP A 40 7.45 16.15 5.61
N ILE A 41 8.05 17.17 5.00
CA ILE A 41 9.41 17.14 4.47
C ILE A 41 10.28 17.98 5.38
N TYR A 42 11.35 17.38 5.92
CA TYR A 42 12.31 18.04 6.79
C TYR A 42 13.59 18.34 6.02
N GLY A 43 13.83 19.62 5.76
CA GLY A 43 15.09 20.13 5.21
C GLY A 43 16.02 20.65 6.33
N ARG A 44 17.24 21.05 5.95
CA ARG A 44 18.24 21.57 6.91
C ARG A 44 17.78 22.84 7.66
N ARG A 45 16.87 23.63 7.10
CA ARG A 45 16.42 24.93 7.66
C ARG A 45 14.90 25.16 7.59
N SER A 46 14.14 24.24 7.00
CA SER A 46 12.69 24.40 6.86
C SER A 46 12.01 23.03 6.93
N PHE A 47 10.76 23.03 7.40
CA PHE A 47 9.86 21.90 7.29
C PHE A 47 8.57 22.38 6.65
N TYR A 48 8.04 21.61 5.70
CA TYR A 48 6.81 21.96 5.00
C TYR A 48 6.01 20.71 4.69
N GLN A 49 4.70 20.88 4.53
CA GLN A 49 3.81 19.80 4.11
C GLN A 49 3.81 19.69 2.59
N LYS A 50 3.93 18.47 2.10
CA LYS A 50 3.73 18.15 0.68
C LYS A 50 2.54 17.20 0.55
N ARG A 51 1.67 17.47 -0.42
CA ARG A 51 0.58 16.56 -0.78
C ARG A 51 1.17 15.21 -1.20
N VAL A 52 0.52 14.13 -0.78
CA VAL A 52 0.88 12.78 -1.21
C VAL A 52 0.63 12.68 -2.72
N PRO A 53 1.66 12.39 -3.53
CA PRO A 53 1.51 12.16 -4.96
C PRO A 53 0.80 10.82 -5.22
N HIS A 54 0.01 10.75 -6.30
CA HIS A 54 -0.85 9.59 -6.58
C HIS A 54 -0.19 8.54 -7.51
N HIS A 55 0.85 8.91 -8.26
CA HIS A 55 1.48 8.04 -9.27
C HIS A 55 2.96 7.77 -8.98
N ASP A 56 3.38 7.64 -7.72
CA ASP A 56 4.75 7.26 -7.37
C ASP A 56 4.80 6.28 -6.18
N GLU A 57 6.01 5.98 -5.70
CA GLU A 57 6.22 5.07 -4.56
C GLU A 57 5.47 5.51 -3.30
N LYS A 58 5.31 6.82 -3.11
CA LYS A 58 4.62 7.38 -1.94
C LYS A 58 3.16 6.98 -1.93
N ALA A 59 2.51 6.88 -3.08
CA ALA A 59 1.15 6.37 -3.20
C ALA A 59 1.04 4.93 -2.66
N VAL A 60 2.01 4.07 -3.01
CA VAL A 60 2.03 2.66 -2.53
C VAL A 60 2.30 2.60 -1.03
N GLU A 61 3.19 3.43 -0.50
CA GLU A 61 3.42 3.54 0.95
C GLU A 61 2.14 3.95 1.70
N TRP A 62 1.42 4.95 1.19
CA TRP A 62 0.20 5.46 1.79
C TRP A 62 -0.97 4.49 1.65
N ALA A 63 -1.12 3.84 0.50
CA ALA A 63 -2.06 2.74 0.32
C ALA A 63 -1.86 1.66 1.38
N PHE A 64 -0.61 1.19 1.56
CA PHE A 64 -0.32 0.15 2.53
C PHE A 64 -0.47 0.61 3.99
N LYS A 65 -0.16 1.88 4.29
CA LYS A 65 -0.45 2.49 5.61
C LYS A 65 -1.95 2.44 5.89
N TYR A 66 -2.77 2.86 4.94
CA TYR A 66 -4.22 2.87 5.09
C TYR A 66 -4.82 1.46 5.16
N LEU A 67 -4.29 0.49 4.42
CA LEU A 67 -4.70 -0.92 4.58
C LEU A 67 -4.41 -1.47 5.98
N LYS A 68 -3.27 -1.12 6.59
CA LYS A 68 -2.98 -1.49 7.99
C LYS A 68 -4.01 -0.91 8.96
N MET A 69 -4.39 0.35 8.76
CA MET A 69 -5.41 1.01 9.58
C MET A 69 -6.79 0.37 9.37
N ALA A 70 -7.18 0.13 8.12
CA ALA A 70 -8.43 -0.55 7.77
C ALA A 70 -8.50 -1.94 8.39
N ARG A 71 -7.42 -2.75 8.29
CA ARG A 71 -7.35 -4.09 8.88
C ARG A 71 -7.48 -4.03 10.40
N LYS A 72 -6.78 -3.09 11.05
CA LYS A 72 -6.86 -2.91 12.50
C LYS A 72 -8.29 -2.56 12.93
N SER A 73 -8.94 -1.61 12.26
CA SER A 73 -10.34 -1.25 12.53
C SER A 73 -11.30 -2.41 12.27
N TRP A 74 -11.14 -3.12 11.15
CA TRP A 74 -11.95 -4.29 10.78
C TRP A 74 -11.90 -5.38 11.86
N LYS A 75 -10.69 -5.76 12.32
CA LYS A 75 -10.51 -6.73 13.40
C LYS A 75 -11.17 -6.29 14.71
N ALA A 76 -11.19 -4.99 14.98
CA ALA A 76 -11.76 -4.41 16.20
C ALA A 76 -13.27 -4.14 16.11
N GLY A 77 -13.93 -4.47 14.99
CA GLY A 77 -15.33 -4.14 14.75
C GLY A 77 -15.60 -2.62 14.70
N GLN A 78 -14.57 -1.83 14.38
CA GLN A 78 -14.65 -0.37 14.29
C GLN A 78 -14.85 0.08 12.83
N PRO A 79 -15.35 1.31 12.59
CA PRO A 79 -15.42 1.87 11.25
C PRO A 79 -14.06 1.82 10.54
N PHE A 80 -14.06 1.27 9.33
CA PHE A 80 -12.84 1.05 8.52
C PHE A 80 -12.99 1.57 7.08
N ALA A 81 -14.19 2.03 6.70
CA ALA A 81 -14.53 2.39 5.32
C ALA A 81 -13.66 3.54 4.80
N GLU A 82 -13.41 4.57 5.62
CA GLU A 82 -12.53 5.67 5.24
C GLU A 82 -11.11 5.19 4.93
N TYR A 83 -10.51 4.42 5.84
CA TYR A 83 -9.16 3.91 5.65
C TYR A 83 -9.07 3.02 4.41
N LEU A 84 -10.04 2.13 4.23
CA LEU A 84 -10.08 1.28 3.05
C LEU A 84 -10.24 2.12 1.77
N GLY A 85 -11.21 3.03 1.70
CA GLY A 85 -11.45 3.88 0.54
C GLY A 85 -10.21 4.67 0.14
N ARG A 86 -9.53 5.33 1.10
CA ARG A 86 -8.27 6.04 0.84
C ARG A 86 -7.17 5.11 0.32
N ALA A 87 -7.07 3.88 0.82
CA ALA A 87 -6.11 2.91 0.28
C ALA A 87 -6.41 2.53 -1.18
N LEU A 88 -7.69 2.27 -1.48
CA LEU A 88 -8.13 1.88 -2.82
C LEU A 88 -7.90 3.01 -3.83
N HIS A 89 -8.15 4.26 -3.44
CA HIS A 89 -7.84 5.44 -4.25
C HIS A 89 -6.39 5.44 -4.74
N TYR A 90 -5.43 5.33 -3.82
CA TYR A 90 -4.01 5.37 -4.16
C TYR A 90 -3.59 4.22 -5.08
N LEU A 91 -4.16 3.04 -4.91
CA LEU A 91 -3.87 1.89 -5.78
C LEU A 91 -4.46 2.08 -7.17
N GLN A 92 -5.69 2.58 -7.26
CA GLN A 92 -6.38 2.85 -8.51
C GLN A 92 -5.64 3.93 -9.32
N ASP A 93 -5.24 5.04 -8.69
CA ASP A 93 -4.45 6.07 -9.36
C ASP A 93 -3.04 5.61 -9.74
N TYR A 94 -2.38 4.87 -8.85
CA TYR A 94 -1.06 4.31 -9.15
C TYR A 94 -1.08 3.44 -10.41
N SER A 95 -2.21 2.79 -10.71
CA SER A 95 -2.40 1.89 -11.85
C SER A 95 -2.44 2.61 -13.20
N VAL A 96 -2.63 3.94 -13.23
CA VAL A 96 -2.63 4.74 -14.46
C VAL A 96 -1.22 5.28 -14.71
N ASP A 97 -0.65 4.99 -15.89
CA ASP A 97 0.64 5.54 -16.30
C ASP A 97 0.47 7.02 -16.72
N PRO A 98 1.07 8.00 -16.02
CA PRO A 98 0.98 9.42 -16.38
C PRO A 98 2.00 9.81 -17.46
N THR A 99 2.73 8.86 -18.05
CA THR A 99 3.81 9.15 -18.99
C THR A 99 3.42 8.96 -20.45
N LYS A 100 4.11 9.70 -21.33
CA LYS A 100 4.06 9.55 -22.79
C LYS A 100 5.45 9.19 -23.30
N LYS A 101 5.50 8.35 -24.33
CA LYS A 101 6.75 7.90 -24.94
C LYS A 101 7.11 8.82 -26.10
N LEU A 102 8.30 9.41 -26.07
CA LEU A 102 8.93 10.10 -27.19
C LEU A 102 10.21 9.35 -27.56
N TRP A 103 10.15 8.60 -28.67
CA TRP A 103 11.22 7.71 -29.12
C TRP A 103 11.62 6.68 -28.04
N VAL A 104 12.77 6.82 -27.37
CA VAL A 104 13.20 5.96 -26.25
C VAL A 104 12.98 6.57 -24.86
N PHE A 105 12.52 7.82 -24.78
CA PHE A 105 12.33 8.54 -23.52
C PHE A 105 10.86 8.55 -23.11
N ASN A 106 10.61 8.33 -21.82
CA ASN A 106 9.29 8.54 -21.22
C ASN A 106 9.31 9.87 -20.47
N TYR A 107 8.29 10.70 -20.68
CA TYR A 107 8.12 11.96 -19.95
C TYR A 107 6.70 12.06 -19.42
N ARG A 108 6.51 12.74 -18.29
CA ARG A 108 5.18 12.97 -17.71
C ARG A 108 4.40 13.94 -18.60
N SER A 109 3.16 13.61 -18.92
CA SER A 109 2.30 14.41 -19.80
C SER A 109 0.88 14.44 -19.25
N ASP A 110 0.44 15.64 -18.83
CA ASP A 110 -0.90 15.82 -18.27
C ASP A 110 -2.00 15.55 -19.31
N GLU A 111 -1.77 15.91 -20.58
CA GLU A 111 -2.68 15.61 -21.69
C GLU A 111 -2.83 14.09 -21.93
N ALA A 112 -1.73 13.33 -21.88
CA ALA A 112 -1.79 11.87 -22.02
C ALA A 112 -2.49 11.22 -20.81
N HIS A 113 -2.31 11.80 -19.63
CA HIS A 113 -3.00 11.36 -18.42
C HIS A 113 -4.50 11.61 -18.52
N GLU A 114 -4.92 12.82 -18.91
CA GLU A 114 -6.32 13.20 -19.05
C GLU A 114 -7.04 12.38 -20.13
N ALA A 115 -6.40 12.15 -21.28
CA ALA A 115 -6.96 11.32 -22.35
C ALA A 115 -7.23 9.88 -21.87
N ARG A 116 -6.27 9.29 -21.13
CA ARG A 116 -6.44 7.94 -20.57
C ARG A 116 -7.56 7.89 -19.53
N GLU A 117 -7.67 8.90 -18.67
CA GLU A 117 -8.75 8.96 -17.70
C GLU A 117 -10.13 9.11 -18.36
N LEU A 118 -10.22 9.83 -19.48
CA LEU A 118 -11.45 9.94 -20.24
C LEU A 118 -11.84 8.60 -20.87
N ASP A 119 -10.88 7.92 -21.50
CA ASP A 119 -11.10 6.61 -22.12
C ASP A 119 -11.48 5.53 -21.08
N LEU A 120 -10.94 5.64 -19.86
CA LEU A 120 -11.21 4.70 -18.76
C LEU A 120 -12.69 4.70 -18.33
N GLN A 121 -13.39 5.82 -18.51
CA GLN A 121 -14.83 5.91 -18.21
C GLN A 121 -15.67 4.96 -19.06
N LEU A 122 -15.20 4.68 -20.28
CA LEU A 122 -15.88 3.81 -21.24
C LEU A 122 -15.61 2.32 -20.97
N GLN A 123 -14.58 1.99 -20.19
CA GLN A 123 -14.25 0.61 -19.86
C GLN A 123 -15.19 0.09 -18.76
N PRO A 124 -15.76 -1.12 -18.92
CA PRO A 124 -16.44 -1.79 -17.82
C PRO A 124 -15.41 -2.26 -16.78
N VAL A 125 -15.83 -2.42 -15.53
CA VAL A 125 -14.97 -3.02 -14.50
C VAL A 125 -14.66 -4.46 -14.91
N ASP A 126 -13.39 -4.84 -14.79
CA ASP A 126 -12.93 -6.15 -15.22
C ASP A 126 -13.19 -7.21 -14.13
N HIS A 127 -14.31 -7.92 -14.24
CA HIS A 127 -14.65 -9.00 -13.31
C HIS A 127 -13.64 -10.17 -13.31
N GLN A 128 -12.89 -10.40 -14.39
CA GLN A 128 -11.82 -11.40 -14.39
C GLN A 128 -10.67 -10.93 -13.51
N ALA A 129 -10.32 -9.64 -13.55
CA ALA A 129 -9.35 -9.05 -12.66
C ALA A 129 -9.77 -9.12 -11.18
N ILE A 130 -11.07 -8.95 -10.87
CA ILE A 130 -11.60 -9.15 -9.51
C ILE A 130 -11.31 -10.57 -9.03
N LYS A 131 -11.67 -11.58 -9.83
CA LYS A 131 -11.44 -12.99 -9.51
C LYS A 131 -9.96 -13.31 -9.36
N ALA A 132 -9.13 -12.78 -10.26
CA ALA A 132 -7.68 -12.95 -10.20
C ALA A 132 -7.11 -12.41 -8.88
N GLY A 133 -7.48 -11.18 -8.48
CA GLY A 133 -7.05 -10.57 -7.22
C GLY A 133 -7.53 -11.35 -5.99
N ALA A 134 -8.76 -11.87 -6.02
CA ALA A 134 -9.32 -12.69 -4.93
C ALA A 134 -8.62 -14.04 -4.79
N SER A 135 -8.19 -14.65 -5.91
CA SER A 135 -7.54 -15.96 -5.93
C SER A 135 -6.02 -15.91 -5.69
N GLN A 136 -5.39 -14.77 -5.95
CA GLN A 136 -3.94 -14.60 -5.80
C GLN A 136 -3.53 -14.77 -4.33
N ARG A 137 -2.65 -15.72 -4.04
CA ARG A 137 -2.00 -15.79 -2.72
C ARG A 137 -1.10 -14.57 -2.53
N CYS A 138 -1.31 -13.83 -1.46
CA CYS A 138 -0.51 -12.66 -1.09
C CYS A 138 -0.52 -12.49 0.42
N TYR A 139 0.65 -12.69 1.05
CA TYR A 139 0.83 -12.35 2.45
C TYR A 139 0.94 -10.82 2.62
N PRO A 140 0.56 -10.25 3.78
CA PRO A 140 0.62 -8.82 4.02
C PRO A 140 1.97 -8.16 3.68
N HIS A 141 3.09 -8.78 4.03
CA HIS A 141 4.42 -8.27 3.69
C HIS A 141 4.75 -8.29 2.18
N GLU A 142 4.08 -9.13 1.39
CA GLU A 142 4.29 -9.27 -0.07
C GLU A 142 3.51 -8.22 -0.86
N PHE A 143 2.51 -7.58 -0.25
CA PHE A 143 1.53 -6.73 -0.95
C PHE A 143 2.16 -5.63 -1.79
N LYS A 144 3.10 -4.86 -1.24
CA LYS A 144 3.77 -3.78 -2.00
C LYS A 144 4.52 -4.34 -3.20
N GLY A 145 5.19 -5.49 -3.03
CA GLY A 145 5.84 -6.20 -4.14
C GLY A 145 4.84 -6.62 -5.23
N ALA A 146 3.65 -7.09 -4.84
CA ALA A 146 2.58 -7.41 -5.77
C ALA A 146 2.04 -6.18 -6.53
N VAL A 147 1.94 -5.02 -5.86
CA VAL A 147 1.58 -3.73 -6.50
C VAL A 147 2.62 -3.34 -7.56
N HIS A 148 3.90 -3.40 -7.23
CA HIS A 148 4.97 -3.09 -8.20
C HIS A 148 5.02 -4.08 -9.36
N ALA A 149 4.81 -5.36 -9.09
CA ALA A 149 4.79 -6.40 -10.12
C ALA A 149 3.61 -6.25 -11.09
N ALA A 150 2.45 -5.77 -10.61
CA ALA A 150 1.30 -5.48 -11.46
C ALA A 150 1.57 -4.30 -12.42
N GLY A 151 2.44 -3.37 -12.02
CA GLY A 151 2.87 -2.24 -12.83
C GLY A 151 1.77 -1.21 -13.04
N ARG A 152 1.80 -0.54 -14.20
CA ARG A 152 0.84 0.50 -14.59
C ARG A 152 0.35 0.25 -16.01
N GLY A 153 -0.92 0.57 -16.25
CA GLY A 153 -1.54 0.48 -17.57
C GLY A 153 -1.24 1.70 -18.41
N ARG A 154 -0.87 1.49 -19.67
CA ARG A 154 -0.67 2.55 -20.67
C ARG A 154 -1.91 2.76 -21.54
N THR A 155 -2.78 1.76 -21.61
CA THR A 155 -4.11 1.84 -22.22
C THR A 155 -5.19 1.89 -21.14
N ALA A 156 -6.39 2.35 -21.49
CA ALA A 156 -7.54 2.37 -20.59
C ALA A 156 -7.93 0.95 -20.11
N GLU A 157 -7.87 -0.04 -21.00
CA GLU A 157 -8.13 -1.44 -20.68
C GLU A 157 -7.13 -1.99 -19.66
N GLU A 158 -5.81 -1.77 -19.88
CA GLU A 158 -4.78 -2.21 -18.95
C GLU A 158 -4.94 -1.53 -17.58
N ALA A 159 -5.19 -0.22 -17.57
CA ALA A 159 -5.37 0.55 -16.34
C ALA A 159 -6.62 0.07 -15.57
N MET A 160 -7.72 -0.21 -16.26
CA MET A 160 -8.94 -0.78 -15.67
C MET A 160 -8.66 -2.17 -15.08
N ARG A 161 -8.00 -3.05 -15.83
CA ARG A 161 -7.63 -4.40 -15.35
C ARG A 161 -6.73 -4.35 -14.12
N ILE A 162 -5.66 -3.54 -14.15
CA ILE A 162 -4.69 -3.46 -13.05
C ILE A 162 -5.33 -2.82 -11.81
N SER A 163 -6.05 -1.72 -11.97
CA SER A 163 -6.73 -1.05 -10.85
C SER A 163 -7.78 -1.95 -10.21
N THR A 164 -8.56 -2.70 -11.00
CA THR A 164 -9.54 -3.66 -10.51
C THR A 164 -8.88 -4.83 -9.79
N TYR A 165 -7.80 -5.39 -10.36
CA TYR A 165 -7.00 -6.45 -9.74
C TYR A 165 -6.43 -6.01 -8.38
N LEU A 166 -5.77 -4.85 -8.32
CA LEU A 166 -5.18 -4.32 -7.09
C LEU A 166 -6.23 -3.94 -6.05
N THR A 167 -7.38 -3.42 -6.47
CA THR A 167 -8.52 -3.15 -5.58
C THR A 167 -9.02 -4.45 -4.95
N SER A 168 -9.19 -5.51 -5.75
CA SER A 168 -9.60 -6.82 -5.25
C SER A 168 -8.56 -7.43 -4.32
N LEU A 169 -7.28 -7.40 -4.69
CA LEU A 169 -6.20 -7.92 -3.86
C LEU A 169 -6.13 -7.19 -2.50
N ALA A 170 -6.23 -5.86 -2.51
CA ALA A 170 -6.26 -5.05 -1.29
C ALA A 170 -7.45 -5.41 -0.39
N LEU A 171 -8.63 -5.62 -0.98
CA LEU A 171 -9.82 -6.02 -0.22
C LEU A 171 -9.67 -7.43 0.37
N LYS A 172 -9.09 -8.38 -0.40
CA LYS A 172 -8.72 -9.71 0.08
C LYS A 172 -7.89 -9.64 1.35
N LEU A 173 -6.87 -8.77 1.39
CA LEU A 173 -6.03 -8.57 2.57
C LEU A 173 -6.82 -8.13 3.81
N ILE A 174 -7.96 -7.46 3.65
CA ILE A 174 -8.80 -7.05 4.78
C ILE A 174 -9.72 -8.18 5.21
N VAL A 175 -10.46 -8.77 4.27
CA VAL A 175 -11.60 -9.66 4.60
C VAL A 175 -11.23 -11.13 4.67
N ASN A 176 -10.25 -11.57 3.86
CA ASN A 176 -9.80 -12.96 3.80
C ASN A 176 -8.28 -13.05 3.52
N PRO A 177 -7.42 -12.51 4.41
CA PRO A 177 -5.98 -12.50 4.18
C PRO A 177 -5.39 -13.91 4.27
N ASP A 178 -4.42 -14.20 3.39
CA ASP A 178 -3.65 -15.43 3.49
C ASP A 178 -2.78 -15.40 4.74
N ARG A 179 -2.92 -16.41 5.60
CA ARG A 179 -2.13 -16.52 6.84
C ARG A 179 -0.87 -17.37 6.58
N PRO A 180 0.33 -16.84 6.85
CA PRO A 180 1.54 -17.65 6.78
C PRO A 180 1.50 -18.82 7.78
N GLU A 181 1.99 -19.99 7.34
CA GLU A 181 2.16 -21.14 8.23
C GLU A 181 3.16 -20.85 9.36
N ASN A 182 2.84 -21.31 10.57
CA ASN A 182 3.62 -21.14 11.79
C ASN A 182 3.93 -19.66 12.12
N LEU A 183 2.98 -18.75 11.80
CA LEU A 183 3.14 -17.30 11.94
C LEU A 183 3.69 -16.86 13.31
N GLU A 184 3.07 -17.28 14.41
CA GLU A 184 3.49 -16.88 15.76
C GLU A 184 4.88 -17.36 16.11
N GLU A 185 5.23 -18.60 15.76
CA GLU A 185 6.55 -19.16 16.00
C GLU A 185 7.62 -18.43 15.17
N LYS A 186 7.36 -18.21 13.88
CA LYS A 186 8.28 -17.49 12.99
C LYS A 186 8.46 -16.04 13.42
N TYR A 187 7.39 -15.37 13.87
CA TYR A 187 7.47 -14.04 14.44
C TYR A 187 8.28 -14.01 15.74
N ARG A 188 8.03 -14.90 16.70
CA ARG A 188 8.80 -14.97 17.96
C ARG A 188 10.28 -15.21 17.72
N LYS A 189 10.63 -16.13 16.81
CA LYS A 189 12.04 -16.38 16.42
C LYS A 189 12.67 -15.15 15.79
N ALA A 190 11.96 -14.46 14.90
CA ALA A 190 12.45 -13.24 14.26
C ALA A 190 12.61 -12.10 15.27
N LEU A 191 11.67 -11.93 16.20
CA LEU A 191 11.74 -10.94 17.28
C LEU A 191 12.92 -11.22 18.22
N ALA A 192 13.13 -12.47 18.64
CA ALA A 192 14.25 -12.82 19.50
C ALA A 192 15.60 -12.51 18.83
N ALA A 193 15.77 -12.92 17.56
CA ALA A 193 16.96 -12.58 16.79
C ALA A 193 17.14 -11.06 16.63
N HIS A 194 16.06 -10.33 16.34
CA HIS A 194 16.07 -8.87 16.21
C HIS A 194 16.56 -8.19 17.49
N LEU A 195 16.01 -8.57 18.65
CA LEU A 195 16.38 -8.00 19.94
C LEU A 195 17.87 -8.23 20.25
N VAL A 196 18.39 -9.42 19.95
CA VAL A 196 19.82 -9.71 20.07
C VAL A 196 20.64 -8.81 19.15
N LEU A 197 20.29 -8.71 17.87
CA LEU A 197 21.00 -7.89 16.90
C LEU A 197 21.03 -6.40 17.30
N VAL A 198 19.89 -5.86 17.72
CA VAL A 198 19.77 -4.47 18.18
C VAL A 198 20.54 -4.22 19.48
N ALA A 199 20.76 -5.26 20.31
CA ALA A 199 21.55 -5.15 21.53
C ALA A 199 23.07 -5.19 21.30
N ILE A 200 23.56 -5.75 20.17
CA ILE A 200 25.00 -5.89 19.89
C ILE A 200 25.76 -4.56 20.04
N PRO A 201 25.34 -3.43 19.43
CA PRO A 201 26.08 -2.17 19.56
C PRO A 201 26.18 -1.68 21.01
N TRP A 202 25.22 -2.02 21.87
CA TRP A 202 25.24 -1.69 23.30
C TRP A 202 26.19 -2.59 24.09
N ILE A 203 26.21 -3.89 23.78
CA ILE A 203 27.13 -4.85 24.40
C ILE A 203 28.58 -4.48 24.08
N LEU A 204 28.87 -4.03 22.85
CA LEU A 204 30.21 -3.61 22.43
C LEU A 204 30.76 -2.40 23.20
N ILE A 205 29.91 -1.60 23.85
CA ILE A 205 30.36 -0.53 24.76
C ILE A 205 31.17 -1.13 25.92
N LEU A 206 30.75 -2.27 26.46
CA LEU A 206 31.39 -2.93 27.59
C LEU A 206 32.82 -3.40 27.28
N PHE A 207 33.15 -3.54 25.99
CA PHE A 207 34.46 -3.96 25.50
C PHE A 207 35.27 -2.79 24.93
N GLY A 208 34.88 -1.54 25.21
CA GLY A 208 35.60 -0.34 24.76
C GLY A 208 35.56 -0.10 23.25
N SER A 209 34.73 -0.84 22.51
CA SER A 209 34.71 -0.80 21.04
C SER A 209 33.74 0.24 20.46
N PHE A 210 32.82 0.77 21.27
CA PHE A 210 31.78 1.71 20.84
C PHE A 210 31.47 2.76 21.92
N ASN A 211 30.96 3.93 21.50
CA ASN A 211 30.38 4.93 22.40
C ASN A 211 28.85 4.97 22.25
N LEU A 212 28.16 5.64 23.20
CA LEU A 212 26.70 5.71 23.25
C LEU A 212 26.06 6.20 21.94
N VAL A 213 26.65 7.21 21.29
CA VAL A 213 26.12 7.78 20.05
C VAL A 213 26.19 6.76 18.92
N TRP A 214 27.35 6.13 18.74
CA TRP A 214 27.54 5.11 17.70
C TRP A 214 26.70 3.86 17.97
N SER A 215 26.47 3.49 19.23
CA SER A 215 25.59 2.38 19.58
C SER A 215 24.12 2.67 19.25
N ALA A 216 23.66 3.90 19.52
CA ALA A 216 22.31 4.33 19.14
C ALA A 216 22.12 4.33 17.62
N ILE A 217 23.09 4.89 16.87
CA ILE A 217 23.08 4.89 15.40
C ILE A 217 23.10 3.45 14.87
N GLY A 218 24.02 2.62 15.34
CA GLY A 218 24.14 1.22 14.92
C GLY A 218 22.87 0.43 15.18
N SER A 219 22.28 0.58 16.37
CA SER A 219 21.01 -0.06 16.74
C SER A 219 19.86 0.37 15.83
N TYR A 220 19.78 1.67 15.52
CA TYR A 220 18.77 2.20 14.62
C TYR A 220 18.95 1.68 13.18
N VAL A 221 20.19 1.63 12.69
CA VAL A 221 20.51 1.08 11.36
C VAL A 221 20.16 -0.39 11.28
N ILE A 222 20.56 -1.20 12.26
CA ILE A 222 20.20 -2.63 12.37
C ILE A 222 18.68 -2.78 12.38
N HIS A 223 17.97 -1.96 13.17
CA HIS A 223 16.52 -2.03 13.25
C HIS A 223 15.85 -1.78 11.88
N LYS A 224 16.36 -0.80 11.12
CA LYS A 224 15.83 -0.46 9.78
C LYS A 224 16.17 -1.50 8.71
N LEU A 225 17.30 -2.20 8.84
CA LEU A 225 17.79 -3.17 7.86
C LEU A 225 17.39 -4.62 8.18
N ASP A 226 16.78 -4.89 9.33
CA ASP A 226 16.26 -6.22 9.65
C ASP A 226 14.94 -6.51 8.91
N PHE A 227 15.08 -6.83 7.62
CA PHE A 227 13.96 -7.19 6.75
C PHE A 227 13.25 -8.46 7.20
N ARG A 228 13.94 -9.38 7.88
CA ARG A 228 13.34 -10.61 8.39
C ARG A 228 12.36 -10.30 9.52
N TYR A 229 12.76 -9.50 10.50
CA TYR A 229 11.87 -9.03 11.55
C TYR A 229 10.73 -8.20 10.99
N SER A 230 11.03 -7.23 10.12
CA SER A 230 10.03 -6.35 9.52
C SER A 230 8.93 -7.13 8.77
N LYS A 231 9.32 -8.15 7.99
CA LYS A 231 8.40 -9.08 7.33
C LYS A 231 7.47 -9.77 8.32
N TRP A 232 8.03 -10.49 9.30
CA TRP A 232 7.21 -11.28 10.21
C TRP A 232 6.37 -10.42 11.16
N LYS A 233 6.85 -9.24 11.53
CA LYS A 233 6.08 -8.23 12.29
C LYS A 233 4.87 -7.77 11.49
N THR A 234 5.06 -7.45 10.22
CA THR A 234 3.98 -7.01 9.33
C THR A 234 2.88 -8.06 9.20
N ASP A 235 3.27 -9.33 9.00
CA ASP A 235 2.30 -10.42 8.94
C ASP A 235 1.61 -10.62 10.30
N TYR A 236 2.36 -10.63 11.40
CA TYR A 236 1.82 -10.86 12.73
C TYR A 236 0.77 -9.81 13.12
N GLU A 237 1.09 -8.53 12.96
CA GLU A 237 0.17 -7.40 13.25
C GLU A 237 -1.10 -7.44 12.39
N TRP A 238 -1.05 -8.11 11.23
CA TRP A 238 -2.22 -8.28 10.38
C TRP A 238 -3.27 -9.21 10.98
N PHE A 239 -2.86 -10.16 11.82
CA PHE A 239 -3.74 -11.16 12.44
C PHE A 239 -4.00 -10.88 13.92
N TYR A 240 -3.02 -10.35 14.65
CA TYR A 240 -3.08 -10.04 16.09
C TYR A 240 -3.04 -8.54 16.31
#